data_AF-A0A1M4ZGD5-F1
#
_entry.id   AF-A0A1M4ZGD5-F1
#
_cell.length_a   1.000
_cell.length_b   1.000
_cell.length_c   1.000
_cell.angle_alpha   90.00
_cell.angle_beta   90.00
_cell.angle_gamma   90.00
#
_symmetry.space_group_name_H-M   'P 1'
#
loop_
_entity.id
_entity.type
_entity.pdbx_description
1 polymer ?
#
loop_
_entity_poly.entity_id
_entity_poly.type
_entity_poly.pdbx_seq_one_letter_code
_entity_poly.pdbx_strand_id
1 'polypeptide(L)'
;MKRYLAFVSCVLLALLSFVLALAWPLWWAVFVPMLGLSLLGLADMLQTPSTLRRNYPVLAHFRYGLESIGPEIRQYFIQSDKEEVPFSRLERTLVYQRAKNLNDVVPFGTQMNVYSTEYEWINHSLAAVHNPSHDFRVLVGGTRCTQKYSASVFNISAMSFGALSANAIRALNAGAKLGNFYHDTGEGSISSYHREGGGDLVLQIGSGYFGCRDAQGRFDEARFAHTAALEQVKMIEVKLSQGAKPGHGGMLPGSKVNAEIAATRGIPEGVDCISPPNHSAFSTPVGLLEFIDKLRTLSGGKPVGFKLAVGHPWEWFGIAKAMQETGLLPDFIVVDGAEGGTGAAPPEFSNSIGVPMNEALLLVHNTLVGLNLRDQVRIGAAGKITSAFGIARTIALGADWVNAGRGFMFSLGCIQALSCHTDKCPTGIATQDHSRWKHLDPTNKSHRVYSYHENTLKALRDLLGAAGLMDPSQLGPEHIIRRITPYEVRSFAALYPFLKPGDLVNGRHVRHILFRTFWDLARSDSFAPPPNVAELQNRKFLRTARFGHGESLYPAHH
;
A
#
# COMPACT_ATOMS: atom_id res chain seq x y z
N MET A 1 38.53 22.21 -5.64
CA MET A 1 37.73 23.40 -5.27
C MET A 1 37.78 23.61 -3.76
N LYS A 2 38.13 24.84 -3.34
CA LYS A 2 38.53 25.18 -1.96
C LYS A 2 37.33 25.08 -0.99
N ARG A 3 37.40 24.13 -0.05
CA ARG A 3 36.33 23.76 0.90
C ARG A 3 35.76 24.93 1.73
N TYR A 4 36.62 25.89 2.06
CA TYR A 4 36.26 27.10 2.82
C TYR A 4 36.04 28.33 1.94
N LEU A 5 36.04 28.21 0.60
CA LEU A 5 35.99 29.37 -0.29
C LEU A 5 34.77 30.25 -0.02
N ALA A 6 33.59 29.64 0.05
CA ALA A 6 32.36 30.39 0.27
C ALA A 6 32.33 31.10 1.63
N PHE A 7 32.83 30.45 2.68
CA PHE A 7 32.96 31.07 4.00
C PHE A 7 33.95 32.24 3.99
N VAL A 8 35.14 32.03 3.42
CA VAL A 8 36.16 33.10 3.27
C VAL A 8 35.60 34.24 2.42
N SER A 9 34.88 33.96 1.34
CA SER A 9 34.21 34.97 0.51
C SER A 9 33.16 35.74 1.31
N CYS A 10 32.34 35.08 2.14
CA CYS A 10 31.36 35.76 3.01
C CYS A 10 32.05 36.69 4.01
N VAL A 11 33.15 36.25 4.62
CA VAL A 11 33.93 37.06 5.57
C VAL A 11 34.57 38.27 4.86
N LEU A 12 35.21 38.05 3.71
CA LEU A 12 35.82 39.13 2.92
C LEU A 12 34.79 40.14 2.43
N LEU A 13 33.63 39.67 1.96
CA LEU A 13 32.53 40.54 1.54
C LEU A 13 31.91 41.29 2.72
N ALA A 14 31.80 40.68 3.90
CA ALA A 14 31.36 41.37 5.11
C ALA A 14 32.35 42.48 5.50
N LEU A 15 33.66 42.21 5.50
CA LEU A 15 34.67 43.21 5.80
C LEU A 15 34.68 44.36 4.78
N LEU A 16 34.61 44.03 3.49
CA LEU A 16 34.59 45.04 2.42
C LEU A 16 33.32 45.91 2.47
N SER A 17 32.16 45.28 2.63
CA SER A 17 30.88 46.00 2.70
C SER A 17 30.77 46.85 3.97
N PHE A 18 31.37 46.44 5.09
CA PHE A 18 31.47 47.28 6.28
C PHE A 18 32.25 48.57 6.01
N VAL A 19 33.43 48.46 5.40
CA VAL A 19 34.27 49.61 5.05
C VAL A 19 33.53 50.54 4.08
N LEU A 20 32.86 49.99 3.08
CA LEU A 20 32.07 50.78 2.12
C LEU A 20 30.82 51.40 2.76
N ALA A 21 30.22 50.75 3.76
CA ALA A 21 29.05 51.27 4.48
C ALA A 21 29.35 52.51 5.33
N LEU A 22 30.62 52.69 5.73
CA LEU A 22 31.08 53.91 6.40
C LEU A 22 31.06 55.14 5.49
N ALA A 23 31.29 54.95 4.19
CA ALA A 23 31.27 56.02 3.19
C ALA A 23 29.89 56.17 2.52
N TRP A 24 29.18 55.07 2.32
CA TRP A 24 27.91 55.00 1.60
C TRP A 24 26.92 54.11 2.35
N PRO A 25 25.94 54.69 3.07
CA PRO A 25 25.04 53.94 3.96
C PRO A 25 24.26 52.78 3.29
N LEU A 26 24.10 52.80 1.97
CA LEU A 26 23.41 51.73 1.22
C LEU A 26 24.10 50.35 1.37
N TRP A 27 25.42 50.31 1.64
CA TRP A 27 26.16 49.06 1.80
C TRP A 27 25.85 48.30 3.10
N TRP A 28 25.16 48.92 4.08
CA TRP A 28 24.63 48.22 5.25
C TRP A 28 23.68 47.08 4.86
N ALA A 29 22.94 47.23 3.74
CA ALA A 29 22.05 46.20 3.21
C ALA A 29 22.81 44.94 2.72
N VAL A 30 24.09 45.06 2.37
CA VAL A 30 24.96 43.94 1.97
C VAL A 30 25.74 43.40 3.17
N PHE A 31 26.18 44.29 4.06
CA PHE A 31 26.92 43.91 5.25
C PHE A 31 26.14 42.99 6.18
N VAL A 32 24.90 43.35 6.53
CA VAL A 32 24.11 42.60 7.52
C VAL A 32 23.90 41.14 7.10
N PRO A 33 23.47 40.82 5.86
CA PRO A 33 23.38 39.43 5.40
C PRO A 33 24.73 38.69 5.36
N MET A 34 25.80 39.34 4.90
CA MET A 34 27.12 38.69 4.80
C MET A 34 27.75 38.41 6.17
N LEU A 35 27.53 39.30 7.14
CA LEU A 35 27.89 39.06 8.54
C LEU A 35 27.11 37.87 9.11
N GLY A 36 25.80 37.79 8.85
CA GLY A 36 24.98 36.65 9.25
C GLY A 36 25.48 35.31 8.68
N LEU A 37 25.83 35.27 7.39
CA LEU A 37 26.41 34.08 6.75
C LEU A 37 27.81 33.74 7.30
N SER A 38 28.60 34.74 7.67
CA SER A 38 29.92 34.54 8.30
C SER A 38 29.78 33.94 9.71
N LEU A 39 28.84 34.45 10.51
CA LEU A 39 28.54 33.88 11.83
C LEU A 39 27.98 32.46 11.73
N LEU A 40 27.11 32.21 10.75
CA LEU A 40 26.60 30.87 10.44
C LEU A 40 27.74 29.91 10.05
N GLY A 41 28.66 30.35 9.19
CA GLY A 41 29.82 29.56 8.79
C GLY A 41 30.76 29.25 9.96
N LEU A 42 30.93 30.19 10.89
CA LEU A 42 31.69 29.95 12.13
C LEU A 42 30.98 28.93 13.02
N ALA A 43 29.66 29.04 13.19
CA ALA A 43 28.86 28.06 13.92
C ALA A 43 28.91 26.66 13.28
N ASP A 44 28.88 26.58 11.94
CA ASP A 44 29.03 25.34 11.17
C ASP A 44 30.38 24.65 11.40
N MET A 45 31.45 25.43 11.59
CA MET A 45 32.80 24.92 11.88
C MET A 45 32.98 24.45 13.32
N LEU A 46 32.27 25.09 14.26
CA LEU A 46 32.35 24.79 15.69
C LEU A 46 31.43 23.64 16.12
N GLN A 47 30.33 23.42 15.40
CA GLN A 47 29.43 22.30 15.71
C GLN A 47 30.09 20.94 15.39
N THR A 48 29.79 19.95 16.22
CA THR A 48 30.29 18.57 16.12
C THR A 48 29.36 17.56 15.41
N PRO A 49 28.02 17.72 15.33
CA PRO A 49 27.15 16.69 14.76
C PRO A 49 27.25 16.43 13.25
N SER A 50 27.61 17.42 12.42
CA SER A 50 27.65 17.27 10.95
C SER A 50 29.04 17.55 10.39
N THR A 51 29.71 16.49 9.96
CA THR A 51 31.01 16.56 9.27
C THR A 51 30.93 17.37 7.97
N LEU A 52 29.78 17.32 7.26
CA LEU A 52 29.60 18.03 6.01
C LEU A 52 29.52 19.56 6.21
N ARG A 53 28.75 20.04 7.18
CA ARG A 53 28.68 21.48 7.51
C ARG A 53 30.03 22.01 7.98
N ARG A 54 30.78 21.19 8.74
CA ARG A 54 32.11 21.56 9.23
C ARG A 54 33.16 21.66 8.11
N ASN A 55 33.09 20.76 7.14
CA ASN A 55 34.00 20.77 5.98
C ASN A 55 33.59 21.79 4.90
N TYR A 56 32.31 22.15 4.81
CA TYR A 56 31.76 23.08 3.82
C TYR A 56 30.80 24.09 4.48
N PRO A 57 31.32 24.97 5.36
CA PRO A 57 30.51 25.96 6.07
C PRO A 57 29.76 26.86 5.08
N VAL A 58 28.53 27.24 5.42
CA VAL A 58 27.59 27.98 4.55
C VAL A 58 27.08 27.16 3.34
N LEU A 59 27.96 26.53 2.56
CA LEU A 59 27.58 25.78 1.34
C LEU A 59 26.74 24.54 1.63
N ALA A 60 26.98 23.86 2.75
CA ALA A 60 26.19 22.71 3.13
C ALA A 60 24.69 23.04 3.29
N HIS A 61 24.35 24.26 3.73
CA HIS A 61 22.95 24.70 3.84
C HIS A 61 22.28 24.89 2.47
N PHE A 62 23.00 25.41 1.48
CA PHE A 62 22.51 25.47 0.10
C PHE A 62 22.26 24.06 -0.46
N ARG A 63 23.17 23.12 -0.19
CA ARG A 63 22.97 21.72 -0.57
C ARG A 63 21.74 21.12 0.09
N TYR A 64 21.59 21.24 1.41
CA TYR A 64 20.42 20.70 2.12
C TYR A 64 19.11 21.35 1.65
N GLY A 65 19.13 22.65 1.34
CA GLY A 65 18.00 23.35 0.72
C GLY A 65 17.63 22.76 -0.64
N LEU A 66 18.60 22.60 -1.54
CA LEU A 66 18.39 21.99 -2.86
C LEU A 66 18.02 20.50 -2.79
N GLU A 67 18.59 19.75 -1.83
CA GLU A 67 18.23 18.35 -1.59
C GLU A 67 16.78 18.22 -1.11
N SER A 68 16.28 19.18 -0.32
CA SER A 68 14.90 19.15 0.19
C SER A 68 13.82 19.32 -0.88
N ILE A 69 14.15 19.98 -2.00
CA ILE A 69 13.29 20.15 -3.19
C ILE A 69 13.72 19.24 -4.36
N GLY A 70 14.80 18.49 -4.17
CA GLY A 70 15.46 17.71 -5.20
C GLY A 70 14.59 16.59 -5.78
N PRO A 71 13.81 15.85 -4.96
CA PRO A 71 12.86 14.86 -5.47
C PRO A 71 11.80 15.49 -6.40
N GLU A 72 11.22 16.62 -6.01
CA GLU A 72 10.19 17.31 -6.80
C GLU A 72 10.78 17.85 -8.12
N ILE A 73 11.95 18.48 -8.08
CA ILE A 73 12.62 18.96 -9.30
C ILE A 73 12.91 17.81 -10.26
N ARG A 74 13.47 16.71 -9.73
CA ARG A 74 13.76 15.52 -10.55
C ARG A 74 12.50 14.97 -11.19
N GLN A 75 11.43 14.84 -10.41
CA GLN A 75 10.18 14.24 -10.87
C GLN A 75 9.42 15.08 -11.90
N TYR A 76 9.51 16.41 -11.84
CA TYR A 76 8.74 17.31 -12.71
C TYR A 76 9.53 17.84 -13.91
N PHE A 77 10.85 18.01 -13.79
CA PHE A 77 11.66 18.66 -14.83
C PHE A 77 12.71 17.75 -15.47
N ILE A 78 13.08 16.62 -14.84
CA ILE A 78 14.22 15.80 -15.29
C ILE A 78 13.79 14.41 -15.75
N GLN A 79 12.95 13.72 -14.97
CA GLN A 79 12.54 12.35 -15.23
C GLN A 79 11.69 12.23 -16.50
N SER A 80 11.87 11.11 -17.22
CA SER A 80 11.01 10.79 -18.35
C SER A 80 9.59 10.52 -17.88
N ASP A 81 8.59 10.91 -18.69
CA ASP A 81 7.18 10.70 -18.36
C ASP A 81 6.79 9.22 -18.14
N LYS A 82 7.62 8.29 -18.64
CA LYS A 82 7.42 6.82 -18.56
C LYS A 82 8.26 6.15 -17.46
N GLU A 83 9.18 6.87 -16.81
CA GLU A 83 10.03 6.30 -15.76
C GLU A 83 9.19 6.10 -14.48
N GLU A 84 9.11 4.86 -13.99
CA GLU A 84 8.32 4.54 -12.80
C GLU A 84 9.13 4.70 -11.51
N VAL A 85 8.91 5.77 -10.73
CA VAL A 85 9.43 5.83 -9.35
C VAL A 85 8.54 6.66 -8.39
N PRO A 86 7.61 6.07 -7.62
CA PRO A 86 6.95 4.77 -7.79
C PRO A 86 5.89 4.73 -8.90
N PHE A 87 5.27 5.85 -9.30
CA PHE A 87 4.38 5.92 -10.48
C PHE A 87 4.98 6.85 -11.53
N SER A 88 4.79 6.47 -12.79
CA SER A 88 5.14 7.32 -13.93
C SER A 88 4.27 8.59 -13.98
N ARG A 89 4.70 9.59 -14.74
CA ARG A 89 3.88 10.79 -14.95
C ARG A 89 2.63 10.45 -15.77
N LEU A 90 2.74 9.52 -16.71
CA LEU A 90 1.62 9.04 -17.52
C LEU A 90 0.49 8.47 -16.64
N GLU A 91 0.81 7.55 -15.72
CA GLU A 91 -0.17 6.96 -14.80
C GLU A 91 -0.82 8.02 -13.89
N ARG A 92 -0.03 8.93 -13.31
CA ARG A 92 -0.58 10.02 -12.48
C ARG A 92 -1.49 10.94 -13.28
N THR A 93 -1.10 11.27 -14.50
CA THR A 93 -1.86 12.17 -15.39
C THR A 93 -3.19 11.54 -15.78
N LEU A 94 -3.20 10.24 -16.11
CA LEU A 94 -4.43 9.48 -16.36
C LEU A 94 -5.41 9.63 -15.20
N VAL A 95 -4.94 9.40 -13.96
CA VAL A 95 -5.78 9.54 -12.77
C VAL A 95 -6.27 10.98 -12.61
N TYR A 96 -5.41 11.99 -12.78
CA TYR A 96 -5.81 13.40 -12.67
C TYR A 96 -6.84 13.81 -13.72
N GLN A 97 -6.69 13.35 -14.96
CA GLN A 97 -7.63 13.65 -16.05
C GLN A 97 -9.00 13.04 -15.75
N ARG A 98 -9.03 11.75 -15.42
CA ARG A 98 -10.26 11.05 -15.02
C ARG A 98 -10.93 11.66 -13.80
N ALA A 99 -10.15 12.02 -12.78
CA ALA A 99 -10.66 12.66 -11.57
C ALA A 99 -11.26 14.05 -11.85
N LYS A 100 -10.78 14.76 -12.88
CA LYS A 100 -11.24 16.11 -13.22
C LYS A 100 -12.27 16.13 -14.36
N ASN A 101 -12.74 14.99 -14.84
CA ASN A 101 -13.57 14.87 -16.06
C ASN A 101 -12.95 15.60 -17.27
N LEU A 102 -11.63 15.55 -17.39
CA LEU A 102 -10.94 16.06 -18.57
C LEU A 102 -10.92 15.00 -19.66
N ASN A 103 -10.90 15.44 -20.92
CA ASN A 103 -11.00 14.59 -22.10
C ASN A 103 -9.96 13.44 -22.06
N ASP A 104 -10.42 12.18 -22.15
CA ASP A 104 -9.59 10.96 -22.11
C ASP A 104 -9.01 10.61 -23.51
N VAL A 105 -9.15 11.53 -24.48
CA VAL A 105 -8.62 11.37 -25.83
C VAL A 105 -7.21 11.95 -25.90
N VAL A 106 -6.21 11.07 -26.01
CA VAL A 106 -4.80 11.45 -26.22
C VAL A 106 -4.48 11.37 -27.73
N PRO A 107 -3.99 12.46 -28.35
CA PRO A 107 -3.56 12.42 -29.75
C PRO A 107 -2.24 11.64 -29.90
N PHE A 108 -1.84 11.34 -31.16
CA PHE A 108 -0.51 10.80 -31.53
C PHE A 108 -0.27 9.29 -31.33
N GLY A 109 -1.21 8.55 -30.73
CA GLY A 109 -1.15 7.07 -30.63
C GLY A 109 -0.37 6.54 -29.41
N THR A 110 0.03 5.26 -29.46
CA THR A 110 0.70 4.61 -28.32
C THR A 110 2.05 5.23 -28.03
N GLN A 111 2.24 5.66 -26.77
CA GLN A 111 3.54 6.11 -26.30
C GLN A 111 4.36 4.95 -25.70
N MET A 112 3.78 3.77 -25.48
CA MET A 112 4.50 2.65 -24.89
C MET A 112 5.43 1.99 -25.91
N ASN A 113 6.56 1.43 -25.44
CA ASN A 113 7.39 0.57 -26.28
C ASN A 113 6.71 -0.80 -26.42
N VAL A 114 5.95 -1.00 -27.50
CA VAL A 114 5.20 -2.24 -27.77
C VAL A 114 6.07 -3.49 -28.01
N TYR A 115 7.36 -3.29 -28.20
CA TYR A 115 8.36 -4.35 -28.35
C TYR A 115 9.14 -4.63 -27.05
N SER A 116 8.85 -3.92 -25.96
CA SER A 116 9.38 -4.22 -24.63
C SER A 116 8.80 -5.54 -24.11
N THR A 117 9.60 -6.31 -23.36
CA THR A 117 9.17 -7.52 -22.62
C THR A 117 8.25 -7.22 -21.43
N GLU A 118 8.04 -5.94 -21.15
CA GLU A 118 7.08 -5.44 -20.16
C GLU A 118 5.73 -5.08 -20.78
N TYR A 119 5.63 -5.09 -22.11
CA TYR A 119 4.38 -4.72 -22.79
C TYR A 119 3.36 -5.85 -22.68
N GLU A 120 2.21 -5.49 -22.12
CA GLU A 120 1.03 -6.33 -21.97
C GLU A 120 -0.14 -5.67 -22.70
N TRP A 121 -1.01 -6.47 -23.31
CA TRP A 121 -2.22 -5.98 -23.96
C TRP A 121 -3.36 -7.00 -23.89
N ILE A 122 -4.56 -6.53 -24.18
CA ILE A 122 -5.74 -7.36 -24.40
C ILE A 122 -6.02 -7.42 -25.90
N ASN A 123 -6.32 -8.61 -26.42
CA ASN A 123 -6.72 -8.74 -27.82
C ASN A 123 -8.14 -8.22 -28.01
N HIS A 124 -8.38 -7.50 -29.10
CA HIS A 124 -9.74 -7.12 -29.49
C HIS A 124 -10.47 -8.29 -30.14
N SER A 125 -11.80 -8.24 -30.11
CA SER A 125 -12.68 -9.18 -30.83
C SER A 125 -13.16 -8.55 -32.14
N LEU A 126 -13.21 -9.35 -33.22
CA LEU A 126 -13.92 -8.95 -34.45
C LEU A 126 -15.45 -8.88 -34.23
N ALA A 127 -15.94 -9.55 -33.19
CA ALA A 127 -17.30 -9.44 -32.69
C ALA A 127 -17.31 -8.59 -31.41
N ALA A 128 -16.77 -7.37 -31.49
CA ALA A 128 -16.82 -6.42 -30.38
C ALA A 128 -18.28 -6.12 -30.00
N VAL A 129 -18.51 -5.91 -28.71
CA VAL A 129 -19.84 -5.70 -28.13
C VAL A 129 -19.92 -4.34 -27.45
N HIS A 130 -21.14 -3.82 -27.31
CA HIS A 130 -21.39 -2.61 -26.53
C HIS A 130 -22.05 -2.99 -25.21
N ASN A 131 -21.35 -2.77 -24.10
CA ASN A 131 -21.88 -3.11 -22.80
C ASN A 131 -22.83 -1.99 -22.33
N PRO A 132 -24.05 -2.32 -21.87
CA PRO A 132 -25.04 -1.31 -21.51
C PRO A 132 -24.72 -0.57 -20.19
N SER A 133 -23.89 -1.17 -19.33
CA SER A 133 -23.55 -0.63 -18.02
C SER A 133 -22.04 -0.72 -17.78
N HIS A 134 -21.53 0.18 -16.94
CA HIS A 134 -20.18 0.14 -16.38
C HIS A 134 -20.18 -0.21 -14.88
N ASP A 135 -21.36 -0.40 -14.29
CA ASP A 135 -21.53 -0.70 -12.86
C ASP A 135 -21.34 -2.20 -12.60
N PHE A 136 -20.09 -2.65 -12.64
CA PHE A 136 -19.74 -4.05 -12.41
C PHE A 136 -19.61 -4.35 -10.92
N ARG A 137 -20.26 -5.43 -10.48
CA ARG A 137 -20.44 -5.75 -9.06
C ARG A 137 -20.10 -7.20 -8.72
N VAL A 138 -19.55 -7.41 -7.53
CA VAL A 138 -19.26 -8.72 -6.95
C VAL A 138 -20.02 -8.88 -5.65
N LEU A 139 -20.81 -9.96 -5.54
CA LEU A 139 -21.47 -10.30 -4.29
C LEU A 139 -20.47 -10.99 -3.34
N VAL A 140 -20.20 -10.34 -2.22
CA VAL A 140 -19.29 -10.80 -1.15
C VAL A 140 -20.11 -11.31 0.04
N GLY A 141 -19.72 -12.47 0.57
CA GLY A 141 -20.42 -13.15 1.65
C GLY A 141 -20.86 -14.55 1.23
N GLY A 142 -20.31 -15.57 1.89
CA GLY A 142 -20.62 -16.97 1.68
C GLY A 142 -22.00 -17.36 2.21
N THR A 143 -22.24 -18.67 2.34
CA THR A 143 -23.52 -19.22 2.82
C THR A 143 -23.83 -18.85 4.28
N ARG A 144 -22.80 -18.56 5.09
CA ARG A 144 -22.93 -18.19 6.50
C ARG A 144 -23.17 -16.69 6.75
N CYS A 145 -23.14 -15.86 5.70
CA CYS A 145 -23.44 -14.44 5.80
C CYS A 145 -24.94 -14.18 5.69
N THR A 146 -25.48 -13.40 6.62
CA THR A 146 -26.86 -12.89 6.57
C THR A 146 -26.94 -11.51 5.91
N GLN A 147 -25.83 -10.77 5.86
CA GLN A 147 -25.75 -9.40 5.34
C GLN A 147 -24.73 -9.29 4.20
N LYS A 148 -24.92 -10.03 3.11
CA LYS A 148 -24.02 -10.00 1.93
C LYS A 148 -23.89 -8.58 1.37
N TYR A 149 -22.73 -8.28 0.79
CA TYR A 149 -22.41 -6.95 0.27
C TYR A 149 -22.13 -6.98 -1.23
N SER A 150 -22.67 -6.01 -1.99
CA SER A 150 -22.46 -5.86 -3.42
C SER A 150 -21.31 -4.88 -3.69
N ALA A 151 -20.08 -5.40 -3.72
CA ALA A 151 -18.89 -4.60 -3.92
C ALA A 151 -18.74 -4.17 -5.38
N SER A 152 -18.28 -2.94 -5.62
CA SER A 152 -17.77 -2.53 -6.94
C SER A 152 -16.53 -3.36 -7.27
N VAL A 153 -16.24 -3.59 -8.56
CA VAL A 153 -14.98 -4.23 -8.97
C VAL A 153 -13.74 -3.35 -8.72
N PHE A 154 -13.93 -2.06 -8.41
CA PHE A 154 -12.89 -1.10 -8.08
C PHE A 154 -13.25 -0.31 -6.82
N ASN A 155 -12.43 -0.36 -5.76
CA ASN A 155 -12.72 0.30 -4.48
C ASN A 155 -11.49 0.99 -3.86
N ILE A 156 -11.71 1.80 -2.82
CA ILE A 156 -10.64 2.47 -2.09
C ILE A 156 -10.01 1.47 -1.11
N SER A 157 -8.70 1.27 -1.24
CA SER A 157 -7.92 0.41 -0.35
C SER A 157 -7.69 1.06 1.01
N ALA A 158 -7.45 0.21 2.01
CA ALA A 158 -7.10 0.55 3.39
C ALA A 158 -6.10 1.71 3.54
N MET A 159 -6.57 2.84 4.07
CA MET A 159 -5.71 3.98 4.41
C MET A 159 -6.21 4.66 5.69
N SER A 160 -5.44 4.53 6.78
CA SER A 160 -5.88 4.97 8.11
C SER A 160 -6.04 6.49 8.25
N PHE A 161 -7.07 6.92 8.98
CA PHE A 161 -7.05 8.22 9.65
C PHE A 161 -5.84 8.31 10.59
N GLY A 162 -5.11 9.42 10.52
CA GLY A 162 -3.77 9.59 11.09
C GLY A 162 -2.67 9.50 10.04
N ALA A 163 -2.70 8.50 9.15
CA ALA A 163 -1.85 8.54 7.96
C ALA A 163 -2.36 9.63 7.00
N LEU A 164 -3.67 9.66 6.79
CA LEU A 164 -4.38 10.68 6.02
C LEU A 164 -5.03 11.74 6.94
N SER A 165 -5.23 12.93 6.39
CA SER A 165 -5.86 14.07 7.05
C SER A 165 -7.38 13.92 7.16
N ALA A 166 -8.00 14.70 8.04
CA ALA A 166 -9.46 14.76 8.20
C ALA A 166 -10.20 14.99 6.86
N ASN A 167 -9.78 16.01 6.11
CA ASN A 167 -10.41 16.35 4.83
C ASN A 167 -10.19 15.31 3.75
N ALA A 168 -9.06 14.58 3.77
CA ALA A 168 -8.85 13.46 2.85
C ALA A 168 -9.83 12.33 3.15
N ILE A 169 -10.03 11.97 4.42
CA ILE A 169 -10.98 10.93 4.83
C ILE A 169 -12.42 11.32 4.46
N ARG A 170 -12.84 12.57 4.74
CA ARG A 170 -14.16 13.08 4.33
C ARG A 170 -14.38 12.94 2.83
N ALA A 171 -13.42 13.41 2.03
CA ALA A 171 -13.51 13.38 0.58
C ALA A 171 -13.59 11.95 0.03
N LEU A 172 -12.78 11.04 0.58
CA LEU A 172 -12.78 9.63 0.19
C LEU A 172 -14.12 8.96 0.49
N ASN A 173 -14.64 9.10 1.72
CA ASN A 173 -15.92 8.47 2.09
C ASN A 173 -17.11 9.09 1.33
N ALA A 174 -17.17 10.42 1.20
CA ALA A 174 -18.23 11.08 0.45
C ALA A 174 -18.18 10.70 -1.05
N GLY A 175 -16.98 10.60 -1.65
CA GLY A 175 -16.82 10.12 -3.02
C GLY A 175 -17.25 8.67 -3.21
N ALA A 176 -16.94 7.80 -2.24
CA ALA A 176 -17.44 6.43 -2.15
C ALA A 176 -18.97 6.37 -2.10
N LYS A 177 -19.61 7.25 -1.31
CA LYS A 177 -21.07 7.36 -1.25
C LYS A 177 -21.66 7.72 -2.61
N LEU A 178 -21.10 8.72 -3.28
CA LEU A 178 -21.58 9.18 -4.59
C LEU A 178 -21.52 8.06 -5.65
N GLY A 179 -20.45 7.25 -5.64
CA GLY A 179 -20.28 6.16 -6.62
C GLY A 179 -20.75 4.79 -6.14
N ASN A 180 -21.36 4.71 -4.97
CA ASN A 180 -21.80 3.46 -4.36
C ASN A 180 -20.67 2.41 -4.29
N PHE A 181 -19.45 2.78 -3.89
CA PHE A 181 -18.34 1.85 -3.66
C PHE A 181 -17.80 2.02 -2.24
N TYR A 182 -17.05 1.03 -1.73
CA TYR A 182 -16.62 1.12 -0.33
C TYR A 182 -15.33 1.92 -0.14
N HIS A 183 -15.19 2.44 1.08
CA HIS A 183 -13.96 2.98 1.63
C HIS A 183 -13.46 2.11 2.78
N ASP A 184 -12.30 1.49 2.60
CA ASP A 184 -11.64 0.75 3.67
C ASP A 184 -10.91 1.71 4.63
N THR A 185 -11.25 1.62 5.92
CA THR A 185 -10.80 2.53 6.99
C THR A 185 -9.30 2.46 7.24
N GLY A 186 -8.64 1.38 6.80
CA GLY A 186 -7.32 1.02 7.27
C GLY A 186 -7.27 0.74 8.78
N GLU A 187 -6.06 0.52 9.30
CA GLU A 187 -5.85 0.14 10.69
C GLU A 187 -6.19 1.23 11.73
N GLY A 188 -6.53 2.45 11.30
CA GLY A 188 -6.68 3.61 12.20
C GLY A 188 -7.99 3.67 12.98
N SER A 189 -8.87 2.66 12.83
CA SER A 189 -10.26 2.67 13.24
C SER A 189 -11.15 3.69 12.48
N ILE A 190 -12.44 3.73 12.84
CA ILE A 190 -13.45 4.61 12.26
C ILE A 190 -13.46 5.93 13.02
N SER A 191 -12.92 6.97 12.40
CA SER A 191 -13.05 8.35 12.91
C SER A 191 -14.42 8.98 12.62
N SER A 192 -14.71 10.10 13.29
CA SER A 192 -15.83 11.00 12.96
C SER A 192 -15.92 11.29 11.45
N TYR A 193 -14.79 11.60 10.83
CA TYR A 193 -14.67 11.95 9.41
C TYR A 193 -15.07 10.84 8.44
N HIS A 194 -14.94 9.57 8.83
CA HIS A 194 -15.44 8.45 8.03
C HIS A 194 -16.97 8.40 8.03
N ARG A 195 -17.62 8.89 9.09
CA ARG A 195 -19.06 8.80 9.27
C ARG A 195 -19.82 9.93 8.58
N GLU A 196 -19.21 11.12 8.51
CA GLU A 196 -19.83 12.33 7.95
C GLU A 196 -20.33 12.16 6.50
N GLY A 197 -19.61 11.40 5.67
CA GLY A 197 -19.96 11.21 4.25
C GLY A 197 -21.05 10.18 3.98
N GLY A 198 -21.41 9.34 4.96
CA GLY A 198 -22.44 8.30 4.82
C GLY A 198 -22.12 7.17 3.81
N GLY A 199 -20.88 7.09 3.33
CA GLY A 199 -20.41 6.04 2.42
C GLY A 199 -20.16 4.72 3.12
N ASP A 200 -20.24 3.63 2.37
CA ASP A 200 -20.02 2.28 2.89
C ASP A 200 -18.55 2.07 3.29
N LEU A 201 -18.35 1.39 4.41
CA LEU A 201 -17.05 1.15 5.03
C LEU A 201 -16.71 -0.33 5.08
N VAL A 202 -15.43 -0.62 4.86
CA VAL A 202 -14.80 -1.86 5.32
C VAL A 202 -14.04 -1.53 6.58
N LEU A 203 -14.42 -2.13 7.71
CA LEU A 203 -13.69 -1.98 8.96
C LEU A 203 -12.47 -2.88 8.92
N GLN A 204 -11.29 -2.29 8.73
CA GLN A 204 -10.04 -3.02 8.82
C GLN A 204 -9.51 -3.05 10.25
N ILE A 205 -9.11 -4.24 10.71
CA ILE A 205 -8.55 -4.50 12.03
C ILE A 205 -7.13 -5.02 11.87
N GLY A 206 -6.14 -4.21 12.26
CA GLY A 206 -4.74 -4.63 12.37
C GLY A 206 -4.42 -5.19 13.75
N SER A 207 -3.16 -5.62 13.93
CA SER A 207 -2.64 -6.20 15.17
C SER A 207 -2.70 -5.31 16.41
N GLY A 208 -2.83 -3.99 16.22
CA GLY A 208 -3.01 -3.02 17.30
C GLY A 208 -4.45 -2.93 17.83
N TYR A 209 -5.41 -3.59 17.16
CA TYR A 209 -6.84 -3.62 17.48
C TYR A 209 -7.47 -2.25 17.76
N PHE A 210 -7.03 -1.20 17.05
CA PHE A 210 -7.53 0.16 17.28
C PHE A 210 -9.04 0.25 17.08
N GLY A 211 -9.73 0.88 18.03
CA GLY A 211 -11.19 0.93 18.13
C GLY A 211 -11.89 -0.36 18.59
N CYS A 212 -11.15 -1.45 18.79
CA CYS A 212 -11.67 -2.72 19.32
C CYS A 212 -10.68 -3.37 20.31
N ARG A 213 -10.00 -2.53 21.11
CA ARG A 213 -8.99 -2.95 22.10
C ARG A 213 -9.38 -2.60 23.53
N ASP A 214 -8.89 -3.41 24.47
CA ASP A 214 -8.85 -3.09 25.89
C ASP A 214 -7.68 -2.13 26.22
N ALA A 215 -7.57 -1.75 27.50
CA ALA A 215 -6.51 -0.87 27.99
C ALA A 215 -5.10 -1.47 27.85
N GLN A 216 -4.99 -2.80 27.77
CA GLN A 216 -3.75 -3.55 27.59
C GLN A 216 -3.41 -3.78 26.09
N GLY A 217 -4.29 -3.38 25.17
CA GLY A 217 -4.11 -3.55 23.74
C GLY A 217 -4.51 -4.91 23.18
N ARG A 218 -5.23 -5.71 23.96
CA ARG A 218 -5.83 -6.98 23.50
C ARG A 218 -7.18 -6.71 22.86
N PHE A 219 -7.64 -7.63 22.03
CA PHE A 219 -8.95 -7.56 21.40
C PHE A 219 -10.09 -7.55 22.42
N ASP A 220 -11.03 -6.61 22.26
CA ASP A 220 -12.23 -6.43 23.08
C ASP A 220 -13.49 -6.67 22.23
N GLU A 221 -14.22 -7.73 22.57
CA GLU A 221 -15.39 -8.19 21.81
C GLU A 221 -16.56 -7.20 21.84
N ALA A 222 -16.80 -6.55 22.98
CA ALA A 222 -17.92 -5.63 23.14
C ALA A 222 -17.69 -4.36 22.32
N ARG A 223 -16.45 -3.83 22.35
CA ARG A 223 -16.06 -2.69 21.52
C ARG A 223 -16.08 -3.03 20.03
N PHE A 224 -15.60 -4.22 19.66
CA PHE A 224 -15.72 -4.70 18.29
C PHE A 224 -17.18 -4.77 17.85
N ALA A 225 -18.05 -5.46 18.60
CA ALA A 225 -19.46 -5.61 18.25
C ALA A 225 -20.17 -4.25 18.12
N HIS A 226 -19.89 -3.31 19.03
CA HIS A 226 -20.42 -1.94 18.94
C HIS A 226 -20.02 -1.23 17.64
N THR A 227 -18.73 -1.29 17.29
CA THR A 227 -18.19 -0.64 16.09
C THR A 227 -18.67 -1.34 14.82
N ALA A 228 -18.67 -2.67 14.82
CA ALA A 228 -19.11 -3.49 13.70
C ALA A 228 -20.63 -3.39 13.46
N ALA A 229 -21.43 -3.07 14.47
CA ALA A 229 -22.88 -2.89 14.34
C ALA A 229 -23.27 -1.61 13.59
N LEU A 230 -22.36 -0.65 13.41
CA LEU A 230 -22.63 0.56 12.63
C LEU A 230 -23.15 0.21 11.22
N GLU A 231 -24.23 0.87 10.78
CA GLU A 231 -24.87 0.58 9.50
C GLU A 231 -23.94 0.77 8.31
N GLN A 232 -23.06 1.78 8.37
CA GLN A 232 -22.06 2.05 7.33
C GLN A 232 -21.02 0.94 7.19
N VAL A 233 -20.77 0.14 8.24
CA VAL A 233 -19.80 -0.96 8.15
C VAL A 233 -20.47 -2.10 7.41
N LYS A 234 -19.97 -2.44 6.21
CA LYS A 234 -20.53 -3.48 5.36
C LYS A 234 -19.72 -4.77 5.36
N MET A 235 -18.41 -4.68 5.59
CA MET A 235 -17.51 -5.83 5.68
C MET A 235 -16.46 -5.60 6.75
N ILE A 236 -15.89 -6.70 7.27
CA ILE A 236 -14.80 -6.69 8.24
C ILE A 236 -13.57 -7.32 7.60
N GLU A 237 -12.43 -6.64 7.66
CA GLU A 237 -11.16 -7.13 7.12
C GLU A 237 -10.11 -7.25 8.22
N VAL A 238 -9.68 -8.48 8.52
CA VAL A 238 -8.54 -8.71 9.43
C VAL A 238 -7.25 -8.54 8.64
N LYS A 239 -6.43 -7.55 8.98
CA LYS A 239 -5.18 -7.28 8.26
C LYS A 239 -4.03 -8.06 8.89
N LEU A 240 -3.66 -9.17 8.26
CA LEU A 240 -2.50 -9.99 8.65
C LEU A 240 -1.19 -9.30 8.29
N SER A 241 -1.13 -8.71 7.10
CA SER A 241 0.06 -7.99 6.60
C SER A 241 -0.32 -7.01 5.49
N GLN A 242 0.61 -6.12 5.13
CA GLN A 242 0.48 -5.21 3.98
C GLN A 242 1.72 -5.30 3.10
N GLY A 243 1.54 -5.05 1.80
CA GLY A 243 2.59 -5.18 0.80
C GLY A 243 3.84 -4.34 1.06
N ALA A 244 3.67 -3.11 1.57
CA ALA A 244 4.77 -2.18 1.79
C ALA A 244 5.68 -2.50 2.99
N LYS A 245 5.22 -3.34 3.91
CA LYS A 245 5.98 -3.76 5.09
C LYS A 245 5.41 -5.05 5.71
N PRO A 246 5.49 -6.18 4.99
CA PRO A 246 5.04 -7.46 5.52
C PRO A 246 5.85 -7.82 6.78
N GLY A 247 5.21 -8.46 7.76
CA GLY A 247 5.88 -8.86 9.01
C GLY A 247 6.15 -7.72 10.00
N HIS A 248 5.68 -6.50 9.72
CA HIS A 248 5.73 -5.37 10.66
C HIS A 248 4.33 -4.81 10.88
N GLY A 249 4.01 -4.44 12.12
CA GLY A 249 2.76 -3.75 12.43
C GLY A 249 2.66 -2.34 11.83
N GLY A 250 1.45 -1.77 11.88
CA GLY A 250 1.19 -0.36 11.62
C GLY A 250 2.18 0.58 12.33
N MET A 251 2.48 1.72 11.71
CA MET A 251 3.38 2.73 12.28
C MET A 251 2.79 4.10 11.96
N LEU A 252 2.57 4.89 13.01
CA LEU A 252 2.20 6.29 12.89
C LEU A 252 3.11 7.10 13.83
N PRO A 253 3.93 8.03 13.31
CA PRO A 253 4.78 8.87 14.13
C PRO A 253 3.97 9.68 15.15
N GLY A 254 4.51 9.86 16.35
CA GLY A 254 3.90 10.58 17.47
C GLY A 254 3.62 12.04 17.13
N SER A 255 4.41 12.64 16.24
CA SER A 255 4.14 13.96 15.66
C SER A 255 2.79 14.06 14.95
N LYS A 256 2.23 12.94 14.52
CA LYS A 256 0.90 12.83 13.90
C LYS A 256 -0.16 12.33 14.87
N VAL A 257 0.18 11.93 16.10
CA VAL A 257 -0.79 11.43 17.08
C VAL A 257 -1.29 12.62 17.90
N ASN A 258 -2.27 13.34 17.36
CA ASN A 258 -2.98 14.40 18.08
C ASN A 258 -4.11 13.83 18.96
N ALA A 259 -4.75 14.68 19.77
CA ALA A 259 -5.85 14.31 20.66
C ALA A 259 -6.98 13.52 19.97
N GLU A 260 -7.35 13.89 18.72
CA GLU A 260 -8.42 13.21 18.00
C GLU A 260 -8.03 11.79 17.57
N ILE A 261 -6.79 11.60 17.11
CA ILE A 261 -6.25 10.29 16.74
C ILE A 261 -6.05 9.43 17.97
N ALA A 262 -5.54 10.01 19.05
CA ALA A 262 -5.40 9.36 20.36
C ALA A 262 -6.74 8.80 20.85
N ALA A 263 -7.79 9.63 20.82
CA ALA A 263 -9.15 9.23 21.18
C ALA A 263 -9.73 8.16 20.24
N THR A 264 -9.57 8.33 18.92
CA THR A 264 -10.06 7.38 17.90
C THR A 264 -9.43 5.99 18.07
N ARG A 265 -8.13 5.95 18.38
CA ARG A 265 -7.36 4.70 18.49
C ARG A 265 -7.36 4.11 19.91
N GLY A 266 -7.67 4.89 20.93
CA GLY A 266 -7.52 4.50 22.33
C GLY A 266 -6.06 4.38 22.75
N ILE A 267 -5.23 5.36 22.38
CA ILE A 267 -3.79 5.42 22.68
C ILE A 267 -3.38 6.79 23.25
N PRO A 268 -2.21 6.92 23.91
CA PRO A 268 -1.71 8.21 24.37
C PRO A 268 -1.40 9.19 23.24
N GLU A 269 -1.65 10.48 23.47
CA GLU A 269 -1.29 11.57 22.55
C GLU A 269 0.23 11.78 22.46
N GLY A 270 0.74 12.14 21.29
CA GLY A 270 2.14 12.50 21.05
C GLY A 270 3.13 11.33 21.05
N VAL A 271 2.67 10.10 21.29
CA VAL A 271 3.52 8.90 21.36
C VAL A 271 3.49 8.16 20.03
N ASP A 272 4.66 7.69 19.58
CA ASP A 272 4.77 6.82 18.40
C ASP A 272 3.85 5.60 18.53
N CYS A 273 2.96 5.45 17.56
CA CYS A 273 2.00 4.36 17.52
C CYS A 273 2.58 3.23 16.67
N ILE A 274 3.23 2.27 17.32
CA ILE A 274 3.80 1.06 16.70
C ILE A 274 2.94 -0.15 17.08
N SER A 275 2.28 -0.75 16.10
CA SER A 275 1.50 -1.96 16.33
C SER A 275 2.43 -3.18 16.44
N PRO A 276 2.03 -4.22 17.21
CA PRO A 276 2.75 -5.50 17.22
C PRO A 276 2.86 -6.11 15.81
N PRO A 277 3.88 -6.94 15.54
CA PRO A 277 4.02 -7.60 14.23
C PRO A 277 3.00 -8.72 14.01
N ASN A 278 2.38 -9.25 15.07
CA ASN A 278 1.41 -10.33 15.02
C ASN A 278 0.13 -9.99 15.80
N HIS A 279 -0.93 -10.72 15.49
CA HIS A 279 -2.19 -10.64 16.21
C HIS A 279 -2.10 -11.44 17.50
N SER A 280 -2.44 -10.85 18.65
CA SER A 280 -2.47 -11.57 19.93
C SER A 280 -3.69 -12.50 20.10
N ALA A 281 -4.67 -12.45 19.19
CA ALA A 281 -5.93 -13.19 19.30
C ALA A 281 -5.83 -14.63 18.76
N PHE A 282 -4.81 -14.91 17.95
CA PHE A 282 -4.56 -16.22 17.36
C PHE A 282 -3.07 -16.38 17.05
N SER A 283 -2.57 -17.61 17.06
CA SER A 283 -1.18 -17.93 16.73
C SER A 283 -1.05 -19.07 15.72
N THR A 284 -2.17 -19.58 15.20
CA THR A 284 -2.24 -20.73 14.30
C THR A 284 -3.23 -20.44 13.17
N PRO A 285 -3.08 -21.12 12.01
CA PRO A 285 -4.05 -21.01 10.93
C PRO A 285 -5.49 -21.39 11.32
N VAL A 286 -5.69 -22.44 12.13
CA VAL A 286 -7.01 -22.78 12.69
C VAL A 286 -7.54 -21.65 13.57
N GLY A 287 -6.73 -21.11 14.48
CA GLY A 287 -7.14 -20.00 15.35
C GLY A 287 -7.50 -18.73 14.59
N LEU A 288 -6.86 -18.46 13.45
CA LEU A 288 -7.26 -17.37 12.55
C LEU A 288 -8.68 -17.57 12.03
N LEU A 289 -9.04 -18.78 11.57
CA LEU A 289 -10.36 -19.07 11.02
C LEU A 289 -11.45 -19.06 12.11
N GLU A 290 -11.14 -19.55 13.30
CA GLU A 290 -12.01 -19.42 14.49
C GLU A 290 -12.25 -17.95 14.84
N PHE A 291 -11.20 -17.12 14.78
CA PHE A 291 -11.32 -15.69 15.02
C PHE A 291 -12.21 -15.01 13.97
N ILE A 292 -12.03 -15.33 12.68
CA ILE A 292 -12.89 -14.83 11.59
C ILE A 292 -14.36 -15.21 11.83
N ASP A 293 -14.63 -16.45 12.23
CA ASP A 293 -16.00 -16.90 12.49
C ASP A 293 -16.63 -16.20 13.70
N LYS A 294 -15.83 -15.95 14.74
CA LYS A 294 -16.22 -15.14 15.90
C LYS A 294 -16.57 -13.71 15.48
N LEU A 295 -15.75 -13.05 14.67
CA LEU A 295 -16.03 -11.70 14.16
C LEU A 295 -17.30 -11.65 13.31
N ARG A 296 -17.57 -12.69 12.51
CA ARG A 296 -18.82 -12.81 11.75
C ARG A 296 -20.03 -12.84 12.67
N THR A 297 -19.96 -13.61 13.75
CA THR A 297 -21.02 -13.68 14.75
C THR A 297 -21.21 -12.33 15.44
N LEU A 298 -20.12 -11.73 15.94
CA LEU A 298 -20.15 -10.45 16.66
C LEU A 298 -20.57 -9.25 15.79
N SER A 299 -20.38 -9.31 14.47
CA SER A 299 -20.81 -8.27 13.52
C SER A 299 -22.27 -8.42 13.06
N GLY A 300 -22.99 -9.42 13.56
CA GLY A 300 -24.38 -9.70 13.16
C GLY A 300 -24.50 -10.37 11.79
N GLY A 301 -23.47 -11.09 11.34
CA GLY A 301 -23.47 -11.86 10.09
C GLY A 301 -23.05 -11.09 8.84
N LYS A 302 -22.23 -10.05 9.01
CA LYS A 302 -21.56 -9.33 7.91
C LYS A 302 -20.40 -10.17 7.33
N PRO A 303 -20.04 -9.99 6.05
CA PRO A 303 -18.88 -10.64 5.46
C PRO A 303 -17.59 -10.32 6.22
N VAL A 304 -16.86 -11.37 6.57
CA VAL A 304 -15.56 -11.26 7.26
C VAL A 304 -14.50 -11.98 6.44
N GLY A 305 -13.44 -11.25 6.13
CA GLY A 305 -12.30 -11.75 5.41
C GLY A 305 -10.99 -11.28 6.04
N PHE A 306 -9.89 -11.56 5.34
CA PHE A 306 -8.59 -11.06 5.77
C PHE A 306 -7.76 -10.56 4.59
N LYS A 307 -6.83 -9.66 4.90
CA LYS A 307 -5.86 -9.13 3.96
C LYS A 307 -4.46 -9.66 4.29
N LEU A 308 -3.76 -10.13 3.26
CA LEU A 308 -2.38 -10.59 3.38
C LEU A 308 -1.52 -10.14 2.21
N ALA A 309 -0.30 -9.71 2.53
CA ALA A 309 0.84 -9.85 1.66
C ALA A 309 1.45 -11.24 1.89
N VAL A 310 1.45 -12.06 0.83
CA VAL A 310 1.97 -13.44 0.91
C VAL A 310 3.46 -13.39 1.25
N GLY A 311 3.82 -14.09 2.33
CA GLY A 311 5.19 -14.30 2.75
C GLY A 311 5.63 -15.73 2.48
N HIS A 312 5.84 -16.50 3.54
CA HIS A 312 6.23 -17.90 3.41
C HIS A 312 5.09 -18.78 2.87
N PRO A 313 5.30 -19.58 1.81
CA PRO A 313 4.24 -20.40 1.21
C PRO A 313 3.58 -21.39 2.18
N TRP A 314 4.34 -21.95 3.12
CA TRP A 314 3.81 -22.91 4.10
C TRP A 314 2.81 -22.29 5.08
N GLU A 315 2.90 -20.99 5.37
CA GLU A 315 1.93 -20.30 6.22
C GLU A 315 0.59 -20.15 5.50
N TRP A 316 0.62 -19.73 4.23
CA TRP A 316 -0.57 -19.66 3.38
C TRP A 316 -1.20 -21.05 3.22
N PHE A 317 -0.40 -22.08 2.93
CA PHE A 317 -0.89 -23.45 2.82
C PHE A 317 -1.43 -23.98 4.15
N GLY A 318 -0.89 -23.57 5.29
CA GLY A 318 -1.44 -23.87 6.60
C GLY A 318 -2.85 -23.33 6.78
N ILE A 319 -3.09 -22.08 6.35
CA ILE A 319 -4.43 -21.46 6.33
C ILE A 319 -5.38 -22.23 5.41
N ALA A 320 -4.93 -22.57 4.22
CA ALA A 320 -5.74 -23.31 3.25
C ALA A 320 -6.08 -24.74 3.73
N LYS A 321 -5.16 -25.41 4.43
CA LYS A 321 -5.45 -26.70 5.09
C LYS A 321 -6.43 -26.54 6.23
N ALA A 322 -6.27 -25.52 7.07
CA ALA A 322 -7.22 -25.24 8.14
C ALA A 322 -8.64 -25.01 7.60
N MET A 323 -8.80 -24.37 6.44
CA MET A 323 -10.10 -24.23 5.76
C MET A 323 -10.72 -25.59 5.41
N GLN A 324 -9.90 -26.52 4.88
CA GLN A 324 -10.34 -27.86 4.51
C GLN A 324 -10.68 -28.71 5.74
N GLU A 325 -9.86 -28.66 6.79
CA GLU A 325 -10.00 -29.47 8.01
C GLU A 325 -11.18 -29.02 8.88
N THR A 326 -11.36 -27.71 9.05
CA THR A 326 -12.39 -27.14 9.95
C THR A 326 -13.71 -26.86 9.24
N GLY A 327 -13.69 -26.70 7.91
CA GLY A 327 -14.82 -26.18 7.14
C GLY A 327 -15.12 -24.68 7.40
N LEU A 328 -14.33 -24.00 8.23
CA LEU A 328 -14.45 -22.57 8.46
C LEU A 328 -13.79 -21.82 7.29
N LEU A 329 -14.56 -20.96 6.63
CA LEU A 329 -14.09 -20.18 5.49
C LEU A 329 -14.16 -18.68 5.78
N PRO A 330 -13.18 -17.87 5.36
CA PRO A 330 -13.39 -16.44 5.20
C PRO A 330 -14.36 -16.18 4.04
N ASP A 331 -15.11 -15.10 4.10
CA ASP A 331 -15.98 -14.68 3.01
C ASP A 331 -15.17 -14.08 1.83
N PHE A 332 -14.00 -13.52 2.14
CA PHE A 332 -13.07 -13.01 1.15
C PHE A 332 -11.62 -12.99 1.64
N ILE A 333 -10.70 -12.89 0.69
CA ILE A 333 -9.27 -12.72 0.92
C ILE A 333 -8.78 -11.57 0.05
N VAL A 334 -8.17 -10.55 0.62
CA VAL A 334 -7.50 -9.48 -0.14
C VAL A 334 -6.00 -9.75 -0.22
N VAL A 335 -5.50 -9.98 -1.43
CA VAL A 335 -4.09 -10.20 -1.72
C VAL A 335 -3.41 -8.86 -2.00
N ASP A 336 -2.45 -8.48 -1.17
CA ASP A 336 -1.67 -7.24 -1.31
C ASP A 336 -0.26 -7.59 -1.81
N GLY A 337 0.08 -7.13 -3.01
CA GLY A 337 1.42 -7.32 -3.55
C GLY A 337 2.45 -6.42 -2.89
N ALA A 338 3.73 -6.82 -2.95
CA ALA A 338 4.88 -6.06 -2.44
C ALA A 338 4.93 -4.60 -2.93
N GLU A 339 4.28 -4.31 -4.05
CA GLU A 339 4.15 -2.99 -4.63
C GLU A 339 3.25 -2.05 -3.80
N GLY A 340 2.63 -2.53 -2.72
CA GLY A 340 1.75 -1.80 -1.80
C GLY A 340 2.32 -0.46 -1.30
N GLY A 341 1.45 0.44 -0.86
CA GLY A 341 1.83 1.77 -0.35
C GLY A 341 1.94 1.80 1.17
N THR A 342 2.66 2.79 1.69
CA THR A 342 2.68 3.09 3.13
C THR A 342 2.92 4.57 3.38
N GLY A 343 2.33 5.10 4.47
CA GLY A 343 2.63 6.44 4.95
C GLY A 343 3.98 6.52 5.68
N ALA A 344 4.41 5.40 6.30
CA ALA A 344 5.67 5.27 7.01
C ALA A 344 6.11 3.80 7.06
N ALA A 345 7.33 3.51 6.60
CA ALA A 345 8.00 2.23 6.75
C ALA A 345 9.52 2.41 6.59
N PRO A 346 10.34 1.52 7.17
CA PRO A 346 11.76 1.47 6.84
C PRO A 346 11.96 1.11 5.35
N PRO A 347 12.99 1.64 4.68
CA PRO A 347 13.27 1.36 3.26
C PRO A 347 13.48 -0.13 2.96
N GLU A 348 14.14 -0.87 3.85
CA GLU A 348 14.42 -2.30 3.70
C GLU A 348 13.12 -3.11 3.60
N PHE A 349 12.12 -2.74 4.40
CA PHE A 349 10.80 -3.37 4.33
C PHE A 349 10.08 -3.05 3.02
N SER A 350 10.23 -1.84 2.50
CA SER A 350 9.52 -1.40 1.29
C SER A 350 10.15 -1.97 0.02
N ASN A 351 11.47 -2.22 0.02
CA ASN A 351 12.21 -2.60 -1.18
C ASN A 351 12.63 -4.08 -1.21
N SER A 352 12.57 -4.79 -0.08
CA SER A 352 13.17 -6.13 0.02
C SER A 352 12.31 -7.17 0.71
N ILE A 353 11.08 -6.83 1.13
CA ILE A 353 10.17 -7.75 1.80
C ILE A 353 8.82 -7.78 1.09
N GLY A 354 8.38 -8.98 0.69
CA GLY A 354 7.09 -9.24 0.08
C GLY A 354 7.19 -9.97 -1.26
N VAL A 355 6.09 -10.60 -1.65
CA VAL A 355 5.91 -11.22 -2.97
C VAL A 355 5.15 -10.25 -3.87
N PRO A 356 5.54 -10.05 -5.14
CA PRO A 356 4.80 -9.19 -6.06
C PRO A 356 3.36 -9.70 -6.29
N MET A 357 2.46 -8.80 -6.68
CA MET A 357 1.03 -9.06 -6.71
C MET A 357 0.66 -10.27 -7.59
N ASN A 358 1.29 -10.41 -8.75
CA ASN A 358 0.94 -11.44 -9.73
C ASN A 358 1.18 -12.85 -9.16
N GLU A 359 2.35 -13.09 -8.56
CA GLU A 359 2.73 -14.38 -7.98
C GLU A 359 1.90 -14.69 -6.72
N ALA A 360 1.67 -13.68 -5.87
CA ALA A 360 0.85 -13.83 -4.68
C ALA A 360 -0.62 -14.16 -5.01
N LEU A 361 -1.21 -13.42 -5.96
CA LEU A 361 -2.58 -13.63 -6.41
C LEU A 361 -2.74 -15.02 -7.04
N LEU A 362 -1.81 -15.41 -7.92
CA LEU A 362 -1.85 -16.71 -8.58
C LEU A 362 -1.74 -17.84 -7.56
N LEU A 363 -0.88 -17.72 -6.54
CA LEU A 363 -0.76 -18.73 -5.48
C LEU A 363 -2.08 -18.91 -4.73
N VAL A 364 -2.71 -17.81 -4.30
CA VAL A 364 -3.97 -17.84 -3.56
C VAL A 364 -5.10 -18.39 -4.42
N HIS A 365 -5.25 -17.87 -5.64
CA HIS A 365 -6.25 -18.32 -6.61
C HIS A 365 -6.13 -19.83 -6.88
N ASN A 366 -4.94 -20.30 -7.26
CA ASN A 366 -4.70 -21.71 -7.56
C ASN A 366 -4.94 -22.62 -6.36
N THR A 367 -4.59 -22.17 -5.15
CA THR A 367 -4.82 -22.96 -3.94
C THR A 367 -6.33 -23.15 -3.72
N LEU A 368 -7.12 -22.09 -3.82
CA LEU A 368 -8.58 -22.16 -3.66
C LEU A 368 -9.24 -22.98 -4.78
N VAL A 369 -8.76 -22.89 -6.02
CA VAL A 369 -9.23 -23.75 -7.13
C VAL A 369 -8.88 -25.21 -6.85
N GLY A 370 -7.63 -25.50 -6.50
CA GLY A 370 -7.16 -26.87 -6.20
C GLY A 370 -7.89 -27.53 -5.03
N LEU A 371 -8.46 -26.73 -4.12
CA LEU A 371 -9.27 -27.18 -2.98
C LEU A 371 -10.78 -27.20 -3.24
N ASN A 372 -11.26 -26.79 -4.42
CA ASN A 372 -12.68 -26.58 -4.72
C ASN A 372 -13.37 -25.53 -3.81
N LEU A 373 -12.62 -24.53 -3.36
CA LEU A 373 -13.11 -23.44 -2.49
C LEU A 373 -13.31 -22.12 -3.23
N ARG A 374 -12.90 -22.01 -4.50
CA ARG A 374 -12.90 -20.75 -5.25
C ARG A 374 -14.29 -20.11 -5.41
N ASP A 375 -15.34 -20.92 -5.47
CA ASP A 375 -16.72 -20.44 -5.58
C ASP A 375 -17.30 -19.94 -4.24
N GLN A 376 -16.66 -20.29 -3.12
CA GLN A 376 -17.10 -19.95 -1.77
C GLN A 376 -16.34 -18.77 -1.17
N VAL A 377 -15.11 -18.54 -1.63
CA VAL A 377 -14.22 -17.47 -1.14
C VAL A 377 -13.92 -16.50 -2.26
N ARG A 378 -14.26 -15.22 -2.07
CA ARG A 378 -13.92 -14.16 -3.04
C ARG A 378 -12.49 -13.64 -2.84
N ILE A 379 -11.86 -13.19 -3.92
CA ILE A 379 -10.49 -12.67 -3.90
C ILE A 379 -10.47 -11.20 -4.33
N GLY A 380 -10.07 -10.31 -3.44
CA GLY A 380 -9.66 -8.95 -3.80
C GLY A 380 -8.16 -8.89 -4.06
N ALA A 381 -7.71 -7.96 -4.91
CA ALA A 381 -6.27 -7.74 -5.13
C ALA A 381 -5.89 -6.26 -5.06
N ALA A 382 -4.69 -5.98 -4.55
CA ALA A 382 -4.10 -4.65 -4.52
C ALA A 382 -2.61 -4.71 -4.88
N GLY A 383 -2.16 -3.79 -5.75
CA GLY A 383 -0.77 -3.77 -6.23
C GLY A 383 -0.56 -2.75 -7.35
N LYS A 384 -0.40 -1.46 -7.00
CA LYS A 384 -0.23 -0.34 -7.96
C LYS A 384 -1.29 -0.22 -9.07
N ILE A 385 -2.51 -0.72 -8.87
CA ILE A 385 -3.58 -0.66 -9.89
C ILE A 385 -4.18 0.75 -9.95
N THR A 386 -4.15 1.37 -11.14
CA THR A 386 -4.67 2.73 -11.37
C THR A 386 -5.53 2.90 -12.63
N SER A 387 -5.45 1.95 -13.57
CA SER A 387 -6.08 2.04 -14.89
C SER A 387 -7.07 0.91 -15.15
N ALA A 388 -7.92 1.08 -16.15
CA ALA A 388 -8.89 0.06 -16.58
C ALA A 388 -8.20 -1.23 -17.04
N PHE A 389 -7.10 -1.12 -17.78
CA PHE A 389 -6.29 -2.28 -18.18
C PHE A 389 -5.66 -2.98 -16.97
N GLY A 390 -5.19 -2.23 -15.97
CA GLY A 390 -4.70 -2.80 -14.71
C GLY A 390 -5.77 -3.58 -13.95
N ILE A 391 -7.02 -3.11 -13.95
CA ILE A 391 -8.16 -3.85 -13.40
C ILE A 391 -8.37 -5.15 -14.19
N ALA A 392 -8.52 -5.04 -15.52
CA ALA A 392 -8.79 -6.19 -16.39
C ALA A 392 -7.73 -7.28 -16.27
N ARG A 393 -6.43 -6.92 -16.28
CA ARG A 393 -5.36 -7.93 -16.15
C ARG A 393 -5.38 -8.64 -14.80
N THR A 394 -5.73 -7.92 -13.73
CA THR A 394 -5.72 -8.47 -12.37
C THR A 394 -6.89 -9.42 -12.18
N ILE A 395 -8.06 -9.08 -12.73
CA ILE A 395 -9.23 -9.97 -12.75
C ILE A 395 -8.92 -11.23 -13.57
N ALA A 396 -8.31 -11.07 -14.76
CA ALA A 396 -7.89 -12.20 -15.60
C ALA A 396 -6.89 -13.15 -14.92
N LEU A 397 -6.11 -12.67 -13.94
CA LEU A 397 -5.21 -13.50 -13.13
C LEU A 397 -5.93 -14.27 -12.00
N GLY A 398 -7.17 -13.91 -11.68
CA GLY A 398 -8.00 -14.66 -10.74
C GLY A 398 -8.66 -13.86 -9.62
N ALA A 399 -8.47 -12.53 -9.57
CA ALA A 399 -9.17 -11.65 -8.64
C ALA A 399 -10.64 -11.44 -9.05
N ASP A 400 -11.54 -11.29 -8.08
CA ASP A 400 -12.94 -10.88 -8.31
C ASP A 400 -13.08 -9.35 -8.36
N TRP A 401 -12.31 -8.62 -7.54
CA TRP A 401 -12.25 -7.16 -7.58
C TRP A 401 -10.84 -6.66 -7.23
N VAL A 402 -10.64 -5.35 -7.37
CA VAL A 402 -9.38 -4.70 -7.02
C VAL A 402 -9.55 -3.49 -6.10
N ASN A 403 -8.51 -3.23 -5.32
CA ASN A 403 -8.43 -2.09 -4.41
C ASN A 403 -7.26 -1.18 -4.79
N ALA A 404 -7.50 0.13 -4.79
CA ALA A 404 -6.47 1.14 -5.02
C ALA A 404 -6.36 2.10 -3.84
N GLY A 405 -5.14 2.30 -3.32
CA GLY A 405 -4.85 3.37 -2.37
C GLY A 405 -4.35 4.62 -3.09
N ARG A 406 -3.17 4.50 -3.72
CA ARG A 406 -2.48 5.63 -4.36
C ARG A 406 -3.24 6.23 -5.54
N GLY A 407 -3.99 5.43 -6.32
CA GLY A 407 -4.89 5.97 -7.35
C GLY A 407 -5.88 6.98 -6.76
N PHE A 408 -6.55 6.63 -5.66
CA PHE A 408 -7.44 7.57 -4.97
C PHE A 408 -6.69 8.71 -4.26
N MET A 409 -5.46 8.51 -3.80
CA MET A 409 -4.64 9.64 -3.35
C MET A 409 -4.35 10.64 -4.48
N PHE A 410 -4.07 10.16 -5.69
CA PHE A 410 -3.89 11.02 -6.87
C PHE A 410 -5.19 11.71 -7.27
N SER A 411 -6.35 11.05 -7.14
CA SER A 411 -7.64 11.69 -7.41
C SER A 411 -7.92 12.85 -6.44
N LEU A 412 -7.50 12.75 -5.17
CA LEU A 412 -7.49 13.88 -4.22
C LEU A 412 -6.50 15.00 -4.61
N GLY A 413 -5.43 14.66 -5.33
CA GLY A 413 -4.40 15.59 -5.79
C GLY A 413 -3.02 15.36 -5.16
N CYS A 414 -2.72 14.16 -4.67
CA CYS A 414 -1.37 13.79 -4.27
C CYS A 414 -0.41 13.99 -5.43
N ILE A 415 0.74 14.61 -5.17
CA ILE A 415 1.77 14.84 -6.19
C ILE A 415 2.93 13.85 -6.12
N GLN A 416 2.85 12.85 -5.23
CA GLN A 416 3.95 11.89 -4.95
C GLN A 416 5.20 12.59 -4.40
N ALA A 417 5.03 13.52 -3.46
CA ALA A 417 6.14 14.22 -2.78
C ALA A 417 6.96 13.33 -1.82
N LEU A 418 6.50 12.09 -1.54
CA LEU A 418 7.17 11.10 -0.68
C LEU A 418 7.51 11.59 0.75
N SER A 419 6.84 12.63 1.24
CA SER A 419 7.03 13.24 2.56
C SER A 419 5.94 12.86 3.59
N CYS A 420 5.16 11.80 3.32
CA CYS A 420 3.96 11.42 4.08
C CYS A 420 4.20 11.20 5.58
N HIS A 421 5.37 10.68 5.95
CA HIS A 421 5.76 10.39 7.34
C HIS A 421 6.19 11.64 8.12
N THR A 422 6.55 12.73 7.43
CA THR A 422 7.10 13.95 8.05
C THR A 422 6.05 14.91 8.60
N ASP A 423 4.76 14.61 8.35
CA ASP A 423 3.62 15.49 8.56
C ASP A 423 3.61 16.77 7.71
N LYS A 424 4.54 16.94 6.77
CA LYS A 424 4.67 18.16 5.94
C LYS A 424 4.11 18.00 4.52
N CYS A 425 3.08 17.17 4.35
CA CYS A 425 2.47 16.93 3.03
C CYS A 425 2.06 18.27 2.37
N PRO A 426 2.58 18.60 1.18
CA PRO A 426 2.34 19.91 0.56
C PRO A 426 0.90 20.07 0.07
N THR A 427 0.19 18.98 -0.17
CA THR A 427 -1.18 18.98 -0.70
C THR A 427 -2.25 18.74 0.37
N GLY A 428 -1.86 18.67 1.65
CA GLY A 428 -2.82 18.49 2.75
C GLY A 428 -3.43 17.09 2.85
N ILE A 429 -2.94 16.09 2.11
CA ILE A 429 -3.52 14.73 2.09
C ILE A 429 -2.99 13.87 3.24
N ALA A 430 -1.67 13.81 3.42
CA ALA A 430 -1.01 12.91 4.37
C ALA A 430 -0.39 13.67 5.55
N THR A 431 -1.19 14.50 6.23
CA THR A 431 -0.75 15.39 7.31
C THR A 431 -1.86 15.58 8.36
N GLN A 432 -1.49 15.88 9.59
CA GLN A 432 -2.37 16.29 10.68
C GLN A 432 -2.30 17.80 10.97
N ASP A 433 -1.38 18.52 10.31
CA ASP A 433 -1.28 19.97 10.36
C ASP A 433 -2.51 20.64 9.72
N HIS A 434 -3.38 21.19 10.56
CA HIS A 434 -4.60 21.89 10.16
C HIS A 434 -4.34 23.02 9.16
N SER A 435 -3.21 23.72 9.26
CA SER A 435 -2.87 24.80 8.33
C SER A 435 -2.71 24.30 6.89
N ARG A 436 -2.36 23.02 6.71
CA ARG A 436 -2.19 22.38 5.40
C ARG A 436 -3.48 21.77 4.91
N TRP A 437 -4.08 20.87 5.71
CA TRP A 437 -5.22 20.09 5.23
C TRP A 437 -6.52 20.91 5.13
N LYS A 438 -6.64 22.06 5.79
CA LYS A 438 -7.80 22.97 5.62
C LYS A 438 -8.01 23.45 4.18
N HIS A 439 -6.95 23.48 3.36
CA HIS A 439 -7.02 23.87 1.95
C HIS A 439 -7.40 22.72 1.02
N LEU A 440 -7.44 21.48 1.53
CA LEU A 440 -7.96 20.34 0.80
C LEU A 440 -9.49 20.36 0.89
N ASP A 441 -10.16 21.00 -0.06
CA ASP A 441 -11.62 21.12 -0.10
C ASP A 441 -12.32 19.75 -0.24
N PRO A 442 -12.99 19.23 0.80
CA PRO A 442 -13.62 17.91 0.76
C PRO A 442 -14.72 17.79 -0.29
N THR A 443 -15.45 18.87 -0.57
CA THR A 443 -16.57 18.86 -1.53
C THR A 443 -16.03 18.74 -2.95
N ASN A 444 -15.03 19.55 -3.33
CA ASN A 444 -14.38 19.35 -4.63
C ASN A 444 -13.72 17.98 -4.74
N LYS A 445 -13.03 17.53 -3.68
CA LYS A 445 -12.28 16.28 -3.71
C LYS A 445 -13.16 15.04 -3.75
N SER A 446 -14.35 15.05 -3.14
CA SER A 446 -15.28 13.93 -3.21
C SER A 446 -15.79 13.70 -4.64
N HIS A 447 -16.13 14.76 -5.37
CA HIS A 447 -16.47 14.66 -6.80
C HIS A 447 -15.31 14.13 -7.64
N ARG A 448 -14.07 14.48 -7.30
CA ARG A 448 -12.88 13.95 -7.97
C ARG A 448 -12.65 12.47 -7.70
N VAL A 449 -12.87 12.03 -6.46
CA VAL A 449 -12.82 10.62 -6.07
C VAL A 449 -13.88 9.83 -6.83
N TYR A 450 -15.11 10.32 -6.85
CA TYR A 450 -16.23 9.74 -7.62
C TYR A 450 -15.91 9.66 -9.11
N SER A 451 -15.52 10.78 -9.73
CA SER A 451 -15.25 10.84 -11.19
C SER A 451 -14.09 9.94 -11.60
N TYR A 452 -13.05 9.80 -10.76
CA TYR A 452 -11.97 8.87 -11.02
C TYR A 452 -12.45 7.41 -11.08
N HIS A 453 -13.28 7.01 -10.10
CA HIS A 453 -13.88 5.69 -10.09
C HIS A 453 -14.78 5.48 -11.30
N GLU A 454 -15.74 6.39 -11.53
CA GLU A 454 -16.73 6.29 -12.61
C GLU A 454 -16.07 6.22 -13.99
N ASN A 455 -15.13 7.12 -14.30
CA ASN A 455 -14.45 7.14 -15.59
C ASN A 455 -13.50 5.95 -15.77
N THR A 456 -12.95 5.40 -14.68
CA THR A 456 -12.15 4.17 -14.76
C THR A 456 -13.03 2.96 -15.07
N LEU A 457 -14.25 2.89 -14.52
CA LEU A 457 -15.21 1.84 -14.85
C LEU A 457 -15.79 1.98 -16.26
N LYS A 458 -16.05 3.20 -16.75
CA LYS A 458 -16.41 3.44 -18.16
C LYS A 458 -15.31 2.96 -19.12
N ALA A 459 -14.06 3.29 -18.82
CA ALA A 459 -12.93 2.79 -19.60
C ALA A 459 -12.78 1.25 -19.52
N LEU A 460 -13.08 0.64 -18.37
CA LEU A 460 -13.11 -0.83 -18.25
C LEU A 460 -14.22 -1.44 -19.10
N ARG A 461 -15.43 -0.86 -19.06
CA ARG A 461 -16.56 -1.25 -19.91
C ARG A 461 -16.18 -1.22 -21.39
N ASP A 462 -15.57 -0.13 -21.84
CA ASP A 462 -15.20 0.04 -23.25
C ASP A 462 -14.08 -0.95 -23.65
N LEU A 463 -13.13 -1.21 -22.75
CA LEU A 463 -12.09 -2.22 -22.94
C LEU A 463 -12.66 -3.64 -23.06
N LEU A 464 -13.62 -3.99 -22.21
CA LEU A 464 -14.33 -5.28 -22.24
C LEU A 464 -15.11 -5.43 -23.55
N GLY A 465 -15.89 -4.40 -23.92
CA GLY A 465 -16.65 -4.38 -25.16
C GLY A 465 -15.76 -4.57 -26.40
N ALA A 466 -14.61 -3.89 -26.44
CA ALA A 466 -13.60 -4.07 -27.49
C ALA A 466 -13.03 -5.50 -27.52
N ALA A 467 -12.92 -6.17 -26.37
CA ALA A 467 -12.52 -7.57 -26.27
C ALA A 467 -13.68 -8.56 -26.54
N GLY A 468 -14.90 -8.08 -26.80
CA GLY A 468 -16.08 -8.93 -27.02
C GLY A 468 -16.72 -9.46 -25.72
N LEU A 469 -16.43 -8.86 -24.58
CA LEU A 469 -16.87 -9.30 -23.26
C LEU A 469 -17.91 -8.33 -22.66
N MET A 470 -18.93 -8.87 -22.01
CA MET A 470 -20.02 -8.10 -21.40
C MET A 470 -19.78 -7.80 -19.91
N ASP A 471 -19.04 -8.66 -19.22
CA ASP A 471 -18.77 -8.56 -17.78
C ASP A 471 -17.31 -8.91 -17.44
N PRO A 472 -16.67 -8.25 -16.44
CA PRO A 472 -15.33 -8.61 -15.98
C PRO A 472 -15.19 -10.08 -15.56
N SER A 473 -16.24 -10.75 -15.10
CA SER A 473 -16.19 -12.17 -14.70
C SER A 473 -15.87 -13.11 -15.87
N GLN A 474 -15.98 -12.63 -17.11
CA GLN A 474 -15.63 -13.39 -18.32
C GLN A 474 -14.14 -13.27 -18.66
N LEU A 475 -13.39 -12.37 -18.01
CA LEU A 475 -11.96 -12.26 -18.20
C LEU A 475 -11.25 -13.49 -17.63
N GLY A 476 -10.81 -14.37 -18.53
CA GLY A 476 -9.82 -15.40 -18.24
C GLY A 476 -8.38 -15.00 -18.62
N PRO A 477 -7.38 -15.77 -18.17
CA PRO A 477 -5.96 -15.51 -18.43
C PRO A 477 -5.56 -15.64 -19.92
N GLU A 478 -6.42 -16.18 -20.77
CA GLU A 478 -6.26 -16.20 -22.23
C GLU A 478 -6.39 -14.82 -22.88
N HIS A 479 -7.08 -13.87 -22.23
CA HIS A 479 -7.33 -12.53 -22.80
C HIS A 479 -6.13 -11.61 -22.72
N ILE A 480 -5.25 -11.80 -21.74
CA ILE A 480 -4.08 -10.94 -21.54
C ILE A 480 -2.87 -11.59 -22.18
N ILE A 481 -2.24 -10.86 -23.09
CA ILE A 481 -1.04 -11.28 -23.79
C ILE A 481 0.14 -10.48 -23.28
N ARG A 482 1.27 -11.17 -23.09
CA ARG A 482 2.54 -10.57 -22.70
C ARG A 482 3.64 -10.97 -23.66
N ARG A 483 4.50 -10.00 -23.96
CA ARG A 483 5.76 -10.26 -24.67
C ARG A 483 6.79 -10.81 -23.68
N ILE A 484 7.34 -11.99 -23.96
CA ILE A 484 8.34 -12.65 -23.11
C ILE A 484 9.75 -12.36 -23.62
N THR A 485 9.91 -12.38 -24.94
CA THR A 485 11.15 -12.04 -25.63
C THR A 485 10.82 -11.19 -26.86
N PRO A 486 11.80 -10.59 -27.57
CA PRO A 486 11.54 -9.81 -28.77
C PRO A 486 10.71 -10.55 -29.84
N TYR A 487 10.79 -11.88 -29.90
CA TYR A 487 10.14 -12.73 -30.89
C TYR A 487 9.06 -13.66 -30.31
N GLU A 488 8.84 -13.66 -29.00
CA GLU A 488 7.89 -14.56 -28.35
C GLU A 488 6.85 -13.79 -27.51
N VAL A 489 5.58 -14.10 -27.76
CA VAL A 489 4.43 -13.59 -27.00
C VAL A 489 3.60 -14.77 -26.52
N ARG A 490 3.07 -14.68 -25.30
CA ARG A 490 2.21 -15.72 -24.70
C ARG A 490 1.05 -15.08 -23.99
N SER A 491 -0.10 -15.76 -23.96
CA SER A 491 -1.18 -15.40 -23.04
C SER A 491 -0.77 -15.72 -21.60
N PHE A 492 -1.40 -15.08 -20.62
CA PHE A 492 -1.22 -15.46 -19.22
C PHE A 492 -1.57 -16.94 -18.99
N ALA A 493 -2.56 -17.49 -19.70
CA ALA A 493 -2.92 -18.90 -19.62
C ALA A 493 -1.77 -19.86 -20.00
N ALA A 494 -0.92 -19.45 -20.95
CA ALA A 494 0.24 -20.24 -21.37
C ALA A 494 1.52 -19.90 -20.58
N LEU A 495 1.57 -18.71 -19.97
CA LEU A 495 2.72 -18.23 -19.20
C LEU A 495 2.70 -18.76 -17.76
N TYR A 496 1.53 -18.71 -17.13
CA TYR A 496 1.36 -19.02 -15.73
C TYR A 496 0.75 -20.41 -15.54
N PRO A 497 1.20 -21.17 -14.53
CA PRO A 497 0.57 -22.43 -14.15
C PRO A 497 -0.76 -22.18 -13.45
N PHE A 498 -1.86 -22.72 -14.00
CA PHE A 498 -3.18 -22.74 -13.35
C PHE A 498 -3.52 -24.16 -12.89
N LEU A 499 -3.95 -24.31 -11.63
CA LEU A 499 -4.41 -25.57 -11.08
C LEU A 499 -5.84 -25.86 -11.53
N LYS A 500 -6.22 -27.14 -11.61
CA LYS A 500 -7.59 -27.56 -11.90
C LYS A 500 -8.37 -27.79 -10.60
N PRO A 501 -9.70 -27.68 -10.64
CA PRO A 501 -10.55 -28.04 -9.51
C PRO A 501 -10.21 -29.42 -8.93
N GLY A 502 -9.94 -29.46 -7.61
CA GLY A 502 -9.65 -30.68 -6.87
C GLY A 502 -8.23 -31.23 -7.00
N ASP A 503 -7.31 -30.54 -7.68
CA ASP A 503 -5.93 -31.02 -7.82
C ASP A 503 -5.20 -31.20 -6.48
N LEU A 504 -5.56 -30.45 -5.44
CA LEU A 504 -4.98 -30.56 -4.09
C LEU A 504 -5.73 -31.52 -3.16
N VAL A 505 -6.94 -31.95 -3.54
CA VAL A 505 -7.76 -32.89 -2.76
C VAL A 505 -7.56 -34.33 -3.21
N ASN A 506 -7.43 -34.54 -4.53
CA ASN A 506 -7.45 -35.86 -5.13
C ASN A 506 -6.08 -36.57 -5.19
N GLY A 507 -5.09 -36.11 -4.40
CA GLY A 507 -3.74 -36.68 -4.40
C GLY A 507 -3.02 -36.60 -5.75
N ARG A 508 -3.44 -35.69 -6.65
CA ARG A 508 -2.81 -35.52 -7.95
C ARG A 508 -1.46 -34.83 -7.79
N HIS A 509 -0.49 -35.27 -8.58
CA HIS A 509 0.81 -34.61 -8.63
C HIS A 509 0.70 -33.25 -9.29
N VAL A 510 0.61 -32.20 -8.45
CA VAL A 510 0.73 -30.81 -8.89
C VAL A 510 2.17 -30.57 -9.36
N ARG A 511 2.33 -30.17 -10.62
CA ARG A 511 3.65 -29.92 -11.23
C ARG A 511 4.35 -28.67 -10.67
N HIS A 512 3.58 -27.74 -10.11
CA HIS A 512 4.10 -26.48 -9.60
C HIS A 512 5.01 -26.69 -8.38
N ILE A 513 6.23 -26.15 -8.46
CA ILE A 513 7.31 -26.43 -7.49
C ILE A 513 6.93 -26.06 -6.05
N LEU A 514 6.30 -24.90 -5.82
CA LEU A 514 5.88 -24.47 -4.49
C LEU A 514 4.91 -25.45 -3.82
N PHE A 515 3.88 -25.91 -4.54
CA PHE A 515 2.92 -26.89 -4.02
C PHE A 515 3.63 -28.21 -3.71
N ARG A 516 4.41 -28.76 -4.65
CA ARG A 516 5.18 -30.00 -4.43
C ARG A 516 6.13 -29.92 -3.23
N THR A 517 6.68 -28.74 -2.96
CA THR A 517 7.68 -28.56 -1.90
C THR A 517 7.06 -28.33 -0.53
N PHE A 518 5.99 -27.52 -0.46
CA PHE A 518 5.47 -27.02 0.82
C PHE A 518 4.04 -27.44 1.14
N TRP A 519 3.22 -27.87 0.18
CA TRP A 519 1.82 -28.21 0.43
C TRP A 519 1.69 -29.32 1.46
N ASP A 520 2.34 -30.46 1.24
CA ASP A 520 2.24 -31.62 2.14
C ASP A 520 2.83 -31.32 3.53
N LEU A 521 3.86 -30.47 3.59
CA LEU A 521 4.57 -30.12 4.82
C LEU A 521 3.89 -29.00 5.64
N ALA A 522 3.00 -28.23 5.03
CA ALA A 522 2.30 -27.14 5.71
C ALA A 522 1.39 -27.69 6.82
N ARG A 523 1.24 -26.90 7.89
CA ARG A 523 0.52 -27.29 9.09
C ARG A 523 -0.61 -26.31 9.37
N SER A 524 -1.81 -26.83 9.64
CA SER A 524 -2.97 -26.03 10.04
C SER A 524 -2.89 -25.55 11.49
N ASP A 525 -2.11 -26.23 12.32
CA ASP A 525 -1.93 -25.96 13.75
C ASP A 525 -0.72 -25.06 14.07
N SER A 526 0.06 -24.62 13.07
CA SER A 526 1.24 -23.79 13.30
C SER A 526 1.69 -23.02 12.05
N PHE A 527 2.11 -21.76 12.24
CA PHE A 527 2.81 -20.98 11.21
C PHE A 527 4.32 -21.29 11.14
N ALA A 528 4.83 -22.15 12.02
CA ALA A 528 6.26 -22.49 12.06
C ALA A 528 6.75 -23.12 10.74
N PRO A 529 8.04 -22.95 10.39
CA PRO A 529 8.61 -23.58 9.21
C PRO A 529 8.50 -25.11 9.29
N PRO A 530 8.33 -25.79 8.15
CA PRO A 530 8.31 -27.25 8.11
C PRO A 530 9.66 -27.85 8.53
N PRO A 531 9.70 -29.12 8.97
CA PRO A 531 10.89 -29.72 9.61
C PRO A 531 12.19 -29.61 8.80
N ASN A 532 12.11 -29.79 7.48
CA ASN A 532 13.25 -29.67 6.57
C ASN A 532 13.85 -28.25 6.54
N VAL A 533 13.01 -27.22 6.56
CA VAL A 533 13.43 -25.82 6.62
C VAL A 533 13.98 -25.50 8.02
N ALA A 534 13.32 -25.99 9.06
CA ALA A 534 13.77 -25.82 10.45
C ALA A 534 15.14 -26.47 10.68
N GLU A 535 15.42 -27.64 10.10
CA GLU A 535 16.72 -28.30 10.20
C GLU A 535 17.84 -27.46 9.58
N LEU A 536 17.61 -26.87 8.41
CA LEU A 536 18.57 -25.97 7.75
C LEU A 536 18.89 -24.74 8.60
N GLN A 537 17.87 -24.15 9.24
CA GLN A 537 18.04 -23.03 10.16
C GLN A 537 18.88 -23.44 11.37
N ASN A 538 18.57 -24.61 11.96
CA ASN A 538 19.29 -25.14 13.12
C ASN A 538 20.75 -25.49 12.81
N ARG A 539 21.04 -26.07 11.63
CA ARG A 539 22.44 -26.34 11.21
C ARG A 539 23.27 -25.06 11.12
N LYS A 540 22.68 -23.98 10.59
CA LYS A 540 23.35 -22.67 10.52
C LYS A 540 23.64 -22.11 11.92
N PHE A 541 22.64 -22.16 12.81
CA PHE A 541 22.76 -21.71 14.20
C PHE A 541 23.83 -22.50 14.96
N LEU A 542 23.80 -23.83 14.87
CA LEU A 542 24.78 -24.71 15.53
C LEU A 542 26.20 -24.49 15.00
N ARG A 543 26.38 -24.21 13.70
CA ARG A 543 27.69 -23.82 13.15
C ARG A 543 28.17 -22.51 13.76
N THR A 544 27.30 -21.52 13.91
CA THR A 544 27.68 -20.23 14.52
C THR A 544 28.06 -20.39 16.00
N ALA A 545 27.29 -21.18 16.74
CA ALA A 545 27.59 -21.51 18.14
C ALA A 545 28.94 -22.24 18.30
N ARG A 546 29.29 -23.15 17.37
CA ARG A 546 30.57 -23.88 17.39
C ARG A 546 31.79 -23.01 17.09
N PHE A 547 31.64 -21.91 16.35
CA PHE A 547 32.75 -20.97 16.04
C PHE A 547 32.75 -19.72 16.93
N GLY A 548 31.65 -19.44 17.66
CA GLY A 548 31.49 -18.28 18.55
C GLY A 548 31.99 -18.47 19.99
N HIS A 549 32.47 -19.67 20.34
CA HIS A 549 33.19 -19.95 21.58
C HIS A 549 34.66 -20.30 21.29
N GLY A 550 35.29 -19.52 20.40
CA GLY A 550 36.74 -19.45 20.29
C GLY A 550 37.28 -18.56 21.41
N GLU A 551 38.16 -19.12 22.22
CA GLU A 551 38.87 -18.49 23.32
C GLU A 551 39.45 -17.11 22.96
N SER A 552 39.47 -16.23 23.96
CA SER A 552 40.28 -15.02 24.01
C SER A 552 41.75 -15.35 23.75
N LEU A 553 42.20 -15.24 22.50
CA LEU A 553 43.62 -15.18 22.13
C LEU A 553 44.13 -13.73 22.25
N TYR A 554 44.17 -13.22 23.48
CA TYR A 554 45.08 -12.12 23.83
C TYR A 554 45.76 -12.51 25.15
N PRO A 555 47.07 -12.80 25.16
CA PRO A 555 47.78 -12.98 26.41
C PRO A 555 47.79 -11.63 27.12
N ALA A 556 47.29 -11.61 28.35
CA ALA A 556 47.51 -10.50 29.27
C ALA A 556 49.02 -10.33 29.47
N HIS A 557 49.57 -9.24 28.94
CA HIS A 557 50.89 -8.78 29.36
C HIS A 557 50.70 -7.74 30.46
N HIS A 558 51.41 -8.03 31.56
CA HIS A 558 51.60 -7.23 32.77
C HIS A 558 52.12 -5.81 32.50
#